data_AF-A0A925GQQ2-F1
#
_entry.id   AF-A0A925GQQ2-F1
#
_cell.length_a   1.000
_cell.length_b   1.000
_cell.length_c   1.000
_cell.angle_alpha   90.00
_cell.angle_beta   90.00
_cell.angle_gamma   90.00
#
_symmetry.space_group_name_H-M   'P 1'
#
loop_
_entity.id
_entity.type
_entity.pdbx_description
1 polymer ?
#
loop_
_entity_poly.entity_id
_entity_poly.type
_entity_poly.pdbx_seq_one_letter_code
_entity_poly.pdbx_strand_id
1 'polypeptide(L)'
;MNTHPVRKAPPRSPLLLGWILFHLSGTAFAQPADSARLCQGNYYTEAQGKAALARFGATYRDRPGWEERADRIRRGIRQGAALEGVPQNTPLKPRVRGRRTYDGYTVENVAFESLPGFFVTGNLYRPVRKQSSYAAILSPHGHGPNLRFGESVQKRCATLARMGA
;
A
#
# COMPACT_ATOMS: atom_id res chain seq x y z
N MET A 1 28.22 48.01 -80.39
CA MET A 1 29.41 47.15 -80.19
C MET A 1 29.70 47.10 -78.69
N ASN A 2 29.98 45.90 -78.15
CA ASN A 2 30.40 45.54 -76.77
C ASN A 2 29.33 45.70 -75.67
N THR A 3 28.63 44.66 -75.20
CA THR A 3 29.00 43.49 -74.34
C THR A 3 29.35 43.83 -72.88
N HIS A 4 28.53 43.37 -71.93
CA HIS A 4 28.86 42.51 -70.76
C HIS A 4 27.80 42.57 -69.62
N PRO A 5 27.74 41.56 -68.71
CA PRO A 5 26.50 40.82 -68.45
C PRO A 5 25.84 40.95 -67.05
N VAL A 6 24.69 40.26 -66.98
CA VAL A 6 23.68 40.02 -65.93
C VAL A 6 24.19 39.74 -64.50
N ARG A 7 23.53 40.34 -63.49
CA ARG A 7 23.54 39.94 -62.07
C ARG A 7 22.20 39.31 -61.65
N LYS A 8 22.25 38.21 -60.89
CA LYS A 8 21.11 37.45 -60.33
C LYS A 8 20.49 38.15 -59.10
N ALA A 9 19.18 37.97 -58.91
CA ALA A 9 18.40 38.48 -57.77
C ALA A 9 18.16 37.40 -56.67
N PRO A 10 17.96 37.78 -55.39
CA PRO A 10 17.69 36.84 -54.29
C PRO A 10 16.17 36.56 -54.06
N PRO A 11 15.81 35.49 -53.30
CA PRO A 11 14.46 34.92 -53.29
C PRO A 11 13.50 35.54 -52.28
N ARG A 12 12.20 35.31 -52.53
CA ARG A 12 11.02 35.87 -51.86
C ARG A 12 10.49 34.98 -50.71
N SER A 13 10.06 35.64 -49.63
CA SER A 13 9.09 35.19 -48.59
C SER A 13 7.70 34.87 -49.20
N PRO A 14 6.73 34.18 -48.55
CA PRO A 14 6.11 34.65 -47.29
C PRO A 14 5.50 33.57 -46.33
N LEU A 15 5.05 34.06 -45.17
CA LEU A 15 4.27 33.40 -44.10
C LEU A 15 2.85 32.98 -44.54
N LEU A 16 2.31 31.91 -43.93
CA LEU A 16 0.88 31.57 -44.00
C LEU A 16 0.35 30.96 -42.68
N LEU A 17 -0.83 31.41 -42.30
CA LEU A 17 -1.63 31.12 -41.10
C LEU A 17 -2.70 30.05 -41.43
N GLY A 18 -3.05 29.13 -40.53
CA GLY A 18 -4.22 28.25 -40.73
C GLY A 18 -4.52 27.28 -39.58
N TRP A 19 -5.73 27.40 -39.00
CA TRP A 19 -6.34 26.56 -37.95
C TRP A 19 -6.97 25.26 -38.50
N ILE A 20 -7.20 24.22 -37.66
CA ILE A 20 -8.49 23.49 -37.44
C ILE A 20 -8.32 22.17 -36.64
N LEU A 21 -9.34 21.88 -35.81
CA LEU A 21 -9.57 20.83 -34.81
C LEU A 21 -9.96 19.41 -35.34
N PHE A 22 -9.61 18.37 -34.55
CA PHE A 22 -10.34 17.14 -34.13
C PHE A 22 -11.16 16.28 -35.14
N HIS A 23 -10.84 14.97 -35.28
CA HIS A 23 -11.67 13.82 -34.81
C HIS A 23 -11.11 12.41 -35.14
N LEU A 24 -11.39 11.49 -34.19
CA LEU A 24 -11.08 10.05 -34.05
C LEU A 24 -11.52 9.12 -35.21
N SER A 25 -10.75 8.05 -35.42
CA SER A 25 -11.17 6.62 -35.55
C SER A 25 -9.90 5.77 -35.75
N GLY A 26 -9.54 4.71 -35.02
CA GLY A 26 -10.30 3.80 -34.19
C GLY A 26 -10.01 2.36 -34.65
N THR A 27 -8.85 1.79 -34.28
CA THR A 27 -8.65 0.33 -34.11
C THR A 27 -7.46 0.10 -33.17
N ALA A 28 -7.75 0.04 -31.86
CA ALA A 28 -6.80 -0.55 -30.91
C ALA A 28 -7.07 -2.04 -30.86
N PHE A 29 -6.17 -2.85 -31.43
CA PHE A 29 -6.17 -4.29 -31.18
C PHE A 29 -5.57 -4.52 -29.79
N ALA A 30 -6.40 -4.81 -28.79
CA ALA A 30 -5.94 -5.39 -27.55
C ALA A 30 -5.55 -6.85 -27.82
N GLN A 31 -4.34 -7.25 -27.41
CA GLN A 31 -3.97 -8.67 -27.42
C GLN A 31 -4.87 -9.44 -26.43
N PRO A 32 -5.24 -10.70 -26.72
CA PRO A 32 -6.05 -11.48 -25.80
C PRO A 32 -5.28 -11.66 -24.49
N ALA A 33 -5.91 -11.31 -23.37
CA ALA A 33 -5.34 -11.49 -22.04
C ALA A 33 -5.16 -12.99 -21.77
N ASP A 34 -3.91 -13.45 -21.68
CA ASP A 34 -3.65 -14.73 -21.03
C ASP A 34 -3.98 -14.57 -19.53
N SER A 35 -5.07 -15.20 -19.14
CA SER A 35 -5.74 -15.06 -17.84
C SER A 35 -5.22 -16.07 -16.80
N ALA A 36 -4.16 -16.81 -17.12
CA ALA A 36 -3.61 -17.82 -16.22
C ALA A 36 -2.46 -17.27 -15.35
N ARG A 37 -2.85 -16.73 -14.18
CA ARG A 37 -2.05 -16.32 -13.00
C ARG A 37 -1.74 -14.83 -12.93
N LEU A 38 -2.67 -14.10 -12.32
CA LEU A 38 -2.50 -12.69 -11.96
C LEU A 38 -1.30 -12.51 -10.99
N CYS A 39 -0.17 -12.07 -11.55
CA CYS A 39 0.68 -11.08 -10.91
C CYS A 39 1.11 -10.07 -11.98
N GLN A 40 0.72 -8.81 -11.84
CA GLN A 40 1.17 -7.74 -12.73
C GLN A 40 1.58 -6.53 -11.88
N GLY A 41 2.90 -6.30 -11.83
CA GLY A 41 3.62 -5.36 -10.95
C GLY A 41 5.07 -5.82 -10.70
N ASN A 42 5.81 -5.12 -9.84
CA ASN A 42 7.19 -5.49 -9.46
C ASN A 42 7.20 -6.67 -8.49
N TYR A 43 7.24 -7.89 -9.00
CA TYR A 43 7.47 -9.10 -8.22
C TYR A 43 8.70 -9.84 -8.75
N TYR A 44 9.25 -10.70 -7.91
CA TYR A 44 10.28 -11.65 -8.32
C TYR A 44 9.65 -13.00 -8.63
N THR A 45 10.12 -13.68 -9.68
CA THR A 45 9.95 -15.13 -9.79
C THR A 45 10.61 -15.81 -8.59
N GLU A 46 10.29 -17.07 -8.31
CA GLU A 46 10.90 -17.80 -7.19
C GLU A 46 12.43 -17.80 -7.28
N ALA A 47 12.99 -18.06 -8.47
CA ALA A 47 14.43 -18.03 -8.70
C ALA A 47 15.04 -16.64 -8.46
N GLN A 48 14.38 -15.58 -8.93
CA GLN A 48 14.80 -14.20 -8.68
C GLN A 48 14.72 -13.83 -7.19
N GLY A 49 13.69 -14.30 -6.50
CA GLY A 49 13.50 -14.09 -5.07
C GLY A 49 14.60 -14.76 -4.26
N LYS A 50 14.93 -16.02 -4.59
CA LYS A 50 16.05 -16.76 -4.00
C LYS A 50 17.37 -16.02 -4.21
N ALA A 51 17.66 -15.57 -5.44
CA ALA A 51 18.87 -14.81 -5.75
C ALA A 51 18.92 -13.47 -4.98
N ALA A 52 17.78 -12.77 -4.86
CA ALA A 52 17.68 -11.53 -4.10
C ALA A 52 17.94 -11.75 -2.59
N LEU A 53 17.35 -12.78 -2.00
CA LEU A 53 17.59 -13.15 -0.61
C LEU A 53 19.05 -13.51 -0.36
N ALA A 54 19.68 -14.28 -1.24
CA ALA A 54 21.11 -14.60 -1.16
C ALA A 54 21.98 -13.33 -1.21
N ARG A 55 21.69 -12.41 -2.15
CA ARG A 55 22.37 -11.13 -2.25
C ARG A 55 22.20 -10.28 -0.99
N PHE A 56 21.00 -10.25 -0.39
CA PHE A 56 20.77 -9.54 0.86
C PHE A 56 21.51 -10.17 2.04
N GLY A 57 21.53 -11.50 2.13
CA GLY A 57 22.26 -12.24 3.16
C GLY A 57 23.77 -11.99 3.11
N ALA A 58 24.34 -11.79 1.92
CA ALA A 58 25.76 -11.49 1.76
C ALA A 58 26.18 -10.09 2.29
N THR A 59 25.23 -9.22 2.63
CA THR A 59 25.53 -7.84 3.09
C THR A 59 25.83 -7.70 4.59
N TYR A 60 25.71 -8.79 5.36
CA TYR A 60 26.00 -8.83 6.80
C TYR A 60 26.52 -10.22 7.18
N ARG A 61 27.32 -10.31 8.25
CA ARG A 61 27.89 -11.57 8.73
C ARG A 61 27.65 -11.82 10.22
N ASP A 62 27.14 -10.82 10.91
CA ASP A 62 26.95 -10.79 12.34
C ASP A 62 25.73 -9.94 12.71
N ARG A 63 25.45 -9.89 14.01
CA ARG A 63 24.33 -9.13 14.56
C ARG A 63 24.47 -7.62 14.29
N PRO A 64 25.61 -6.95 14.55
CA PRO A 64 25.75 -5.52 14.28
C PRO A 64 25.49 -5.14 12.81
N GLY A 65 26.08 -5.87 11.86
CA GLY A 65 25.86 -5.61 10.43
C GLY A 65 24.40 -5.86 9.99
N TRP A 66 23.73 -6.84 10.61
CA TRP A 66 22.31 -7.07 10.38
C TRP A 66 21.44 -5.93 10.95
N GLU A 67 21.76 -5.44 12.16
CA GLU A 67 21.05 -4.33 12.80
C GLU A 67 21.15 -3.04 11.97
N GLU A 68 22.35 -2.71 11.46
CA GLU A 68 22.56 -1.57 10.56
C GLU A 68 21.68 -1.67 9.31
N ARG A 69 21.65 -2.87 8.70
CA ARG A 69 20.81 -3.11 7.53
C ARG A 69 19.32 -2.99 7.84
N ALA A 70 18.89 -3.55 8.97
CA ALA A 70 17.50 -3.49 9.41
C ALA A 70 17.05 -2.04 9.59
N ASP A 71 17.90 -1.18 10.16
CA ASP A 71 17.61 0.24 10.32
C ASP A 71 17.53 0.97 8.99
N ARG A 72 18.40 0.66 8.04
CA ARG A 72 18.30 1.20 6.67
C ARG A 72 16.96 0.82 6.02
N ILE A 73 16.51 -0.42 6.17
CA ILE A 73 15.19 -0.87 5.65
C ILE A 73 14.06 -0.11 6.34
N ARG A 74 14.07 -0.02 7.67
CA ARG A 74 13.02 0.68 8.44
C ARG A 74 12.90 2.15 8.04
N ARG A 75 14.03 2.85 7.87
CA ARG A 75 14.04 4.23 7.35
C ARG A 75 13.45 4.30 5.94
N GLY A 76 13.89 3.43 5.04
CA GLY A 76 13.35 3.38 3.67
C GLY A 76 11.83 3.12 3.62
N ILE A 77 11.31 2.23 4.47
CA ILE A 77 9.86 1.98 4.59
C ILE A 77 9.14 3.24 5.07
N ARG A 78 9.65 3.92 6.12
CA ARG A 78 9.02 5.14 6.64
C ARG A 78 9.03 6.26 5.61
N GLN A 79 10.16 6.48 4.95
CA GLN A 79 10.31 7.49 3.90
C GLN A 79 9.37 7.19 2.71
N GLY A 80 9.39 5.96 2.19
CA GLY A 80 8.57 5.55 1.05
C GLY A 80 7.07 5.57 1.34
N ALA A 81 6.67 5.34 2.59
CA ALA A 81 5.28 5.46 3.04
C ALA A 81 4.91 6.89 3.50
N ALA A 82 5.81 7.87 3.34
CA ALA A 82 5.63 9.26 3.78
C ALA A 82 5.27 9.39 5.28
N LEU A 83 5.83 8.53 6.13
CA LEU A 83 5.57 8.49 7.57
C LEU A 83 6.50 9.37 8.41
N GLU A 84 7.41 10.12 7.79
CA GLU A 84 8.39 10.98 8.49
C GLU A 84 7.76 12.27 9.05
N GLY A 85 6.52 12.59 8.67
CA GLY A 85 5.78 13.78 9.10
C GLY A 85 4.38 13.49 9.66
N VAL A 86 4.14 12.27 10.18
CA VAL A 86 2.83 11.96 10.78
C VAL A 86 2.57 12.83 12.01
N PRO A 87 1.33 13.32 12.22
CA PRO A 87 0.98 14.10 13.40
C PRO A 87 1.36 13.37 14.69
N GLN A 88 1.72 14.15 15.73
CA GLN A 88 1.93 13.56 17.05
C GLN A 88 0.66 12.85 17.53
N ASN A 89 0.86 11.75 18.25
CA ASN A 89 -0.25 11.00 18.86
C ASN A 89 -1.07 11.93 19.76
N THR A 90 -2.38 12.01 19.50
CA THR A 90 -3.33 12.67 20.37
C THR A 90 -4.03 11.65 21.27
N PRO A 91 -4.66 12.06 22.39
CA PRO A 91 -5.46 11.15 23.20
C PRO A 91 -6.54 10.46 22.34
N LEU A 92 -6.48 9.13 22.27
CA LEU A 92 -7.27 8.30 21.32
C LEU A 92 -8.80 8.44 21.46
N LYS A 93 -9.29 8.76 22.66
CA LYS A 93 -10.73 8.89 23.02
C LYS A 93 -11.62 7.83 22.35
N PRO A 94 -11.34 6.52 22.54
CA PRO A 94 -12.09 5.47 21.87
C PRO A 94 -13.53 5.40 22.38
N ARG A 95 -14.46 5.17 21.45
CA ARG A 95 -15.86 4.87 21.73
C ARG A 95 -16.06 3.36 21.69
N VAL A 96 -16.39 2.78 22.84
CA VAL A 96 -16.61 1.34 23.00
C VAL A 96 -18.10 1.12 23.28
N ARG A 97 -18.76 0.22 22.53
CA ARG A 97 -20.20 -0.04 22.67
C ARG A 97 -20.60 -1.47 22.31
N GLY A 98 -21.79 -1.85 22.76
CA GLY A 98 -22.43 -3.10 22.36
C GLY A 98 -21.68 -4.33 22.86
N ARG A 99 -21.27 -4.30 24.14
CA ARG A 99 -20.61 -5.43 24.79
C ARG A 99 -21.51 -6.66 24.75
N ARG A 100 -20.96 -7.75 24.23
CA ARG A 100 -21.58 -9.06 24.22
C ARG A 100 -20.68 -10.03 24.94
N THR A 101 -21.24 -10.82 25.84
CA THR A 101 -20.54 -11.86 26.59
C THR A 101 -20.88 -13.22 25.99
N TYR A 102 -19.83 -14.01 25.75
CA TYR A 102 -19.90 -15.38 25.25
C TYR A 102 -19.13 -16.29 26.20
N ASP A 103 -19.10 -17.60 25.90
CA ASP A 103 -18.31 -18.54 26.68
C ASP A 103 -16.83 -18.17 26.65
N GLY A 104 -16.29 -17.73 27.79
CA GLY A 104 -14.88 -17.40 27.99
C GLY A 104 -14.39 -16.06 27.44
N TYR A 105 -15.17 -15.31 26.65
CA TYR A 105 -14.75 -14.02 26.10
C TYR A 105 -15.90 -13.00 25.96
N THR A 106 -15.55 -11.72 25.86
CA THR A 106 -16.46 -10.65 25.44
C THR A 106 -16.02 -10.04 24.13
N VAL A 107 -16.96 -9.51 23.35
CA VAL A 107 -16.67 -8.70 22.16
C VAL A 107 -17.42 -7.38 22.21
N GLU A 108 -16.71 -6.30 21.89
CA GLU A 108 -17.22 -4.93 21.83
C GLU A 108 -16.93 -4.32 20.47
N ASN A 109 -17.78 -3.40 20.00
CA ASN A 109 -17.45 -2.56 18.86
C ASN A 109 -16.64 -1.36 19.35
N VAL A 110 -15.54 -1.05 18.66
CA VAL A 110 -14.68 0.09 18.97
C VAL A 110 -14.62 1.02 17.77
N ALA A 111 -14.66 2.32 18.02
CA ALA A 111 -14.33 3.35 17.05
C ALA A 111 -13.44 4.39 17.70
N PHE A 112 -12.38 4.84 17.03
CA PHE A 112 -11.55 5.94 17.49
C PHE A 112 -11.12 6.80 16.31
N GLU A 113 -10.83 8.07 16.60
CA GLU A 113 -10.40 9.04 15.61
C GLU A 113 -8.88 8.91 15.39
N SER A 114 -8.49 8.50 14.19
CA SER A 114 -7.07 8.32 13.80
C SER A 114 -6.44 9.62 13.28
N LEU A 115 -7.26 10.46 12.64
CA LEU A 115 -6.97 11.83 12.22
C LEU A 115 -8.26 12.64 12.40
N PRO A 116 -8.22 13.99 12.49
CA PRO A 116 -9.42 14.80 12.61
C PRO A 116 -10.47 14.47 11.53
N GLY A 117 -11.64 13.98 11.95
CA GLY A 117 -12.73 13.52 11.09
C GLY A 117 -12.65 12.07 10.60
N PHE A 118 -11.54 11.36 10.83
CA PHE A 118 -11.29 10.01 10.29
C PHE A 118 -11.32 8.92 11.35
N PHE A 119 -12.36 8.10 11.32
CA PHE A 119 -12.56 7.02 12.28
C PHE A 119 -12.01 5.68 11.78
N VAL A 120 -11.21 5.04 12.63
CA VAL A 120 -10.89 3.62 12.53
C VAL A 120 -11.87 2.86 13.40
N THR A 121 -12.46 1.80 12.84
CA THR A 121 -13.43 0.95 13.55
C THR A 121 -12.97 -0.49 13.61
N GLY A 122 -13.37 -1.19 14.67
CA GLY A 122 -12.99 -2.59 14.87
C GLY A 122 -13.83 -3.29 15.92
N ASN A 123 -13.38 -4.50 16.27
CA ASN A 123 -13.93 -5.30 17.35
C ASN A 123 -12.84 -5.58 18.38
N LEU A 124 -13.15 -5.37 19.66
CA LEU A 124 -12.28 -5.69 20.77
C LEU A 124 -12.78 -6.97 21.43
N TYR A 125 -12.01 -8.05 21.26
CA TYR A 125 -12.23 -9.32 21.94
C TYR A 125 -11.40 -9.33 23.23
N ARG A 126 -11.99 -9.76 24.34
CA ARG A 126 -11.30 -9.82 25.65
C ARG A 126 -11.67 -11.08 26.41
N PRO A 127 -10.75 -11.65 27.22
CA PRO A 127 -11.09 -12.70 28.17
C PRO A 127 -12.12 -12.20 29.18
N VAL A 128 -13.06 -13.06 29.61
CA VAL A 128 -14.00 -12.69 30.70
C VAL A 128 -13.32 -12.63 32.06
N ARG A 129 -12.31 -13.48 32.27
CA ARG A 129 -11.54 -13.52 33.51
C ARG A 129 -10.56 -12.36 33.53
N LYS A 130 -10.61 -11.55 34.61
CA LYS A 130 -9.64 -10.48 34.80
C LYS A 130 -8.25 -11.09 34.97
N GLN A 131 -7.27 -10.48 34.32
CA GLN A 131 -5.86 -10.83 34.42
C GLN A 131 -5.06 -9.61 34.88
N SER A 132 -3.91 -9.84 35.50
CA SER A 132 -2.95 -8.79 35.86
C SER A 132 -2.35 -8.11 34.63
N SER A 133 -2.21 -8.85 33.53
CA SER A 133 -1.79 -8.36 32.22
C SER A 133 -2.49 -9.14 31.10
N TYR A 134 -2.63 -8.53 29.94
CA TYR A 134 -3.21 -9.17 28.74
C TYR A 134 -2.18 -9.17 27.62
N ALA A 135 -2.17 -10.24 26.82
CA ALA A 135 -1.47 -10.22 25.54
C ALA A 135 -2.32 -9.44 24.53
N ALA A 136 -1.81 -8.32 24.00
CA ALA A 136 -2.52 -7.57 22.97
C ALA A 136 -2.17 -8.09 21.57
N ILE A 137 -3.18 -8.47 20.78
CA ILE A 137 -3.00 -8.96 19.42
C ILE A 137 -3.76 -8.04 18.45
N LEU A 138 -3.01 -7.37 17.56
CA LEU A 138 -3.59 -6.66 16.43
C LEU A 138 -3.83 -7.63 15.27
N SER A 139 -5.09 -7.78 14.85
CA SER A 139 -5.48 -8.73 13.80
C SER A 139 -6.05 -8.01 12.58
N PRO A 140 -5.21 -7.42 11.70
CA PRO A 140 -5.67 -6.94 10.40
C PRO A 140 -6.17 -8.13 9.55
N HIS A 141 -7.05 -7.86 8.58
CA HIS A 141 -7.54 -8.87 7.65
C HIS A 141 -7.12 -8.52 6.22
N GLY A 142 -6.98 -9.54 5.38
CA GLY A 142 -6.77 -9.36 3.96
C GLY A 142 -8.04 -8.85 3.23
N HIS A 143 -7.95 -8.80 1.91
CA HIS A 143 -9.07 -8.54 1.04
C HIS A 143 -9.95 -9.78 0.91
N GLY A 144 -11.27 -9.60 0.88
CA GLY A 144 -12.20 -10.71 0.71
C GLY A 144 -13.62 -10.34 1.15
N PRO A 145 -14.57 -11.28 1.00
CA PRO A 145 -15.93 -11.07 1.46
C PRO A 145 -15.97 -11.03 3.00
N ASN A 146 -16.89 -10.25 3.55
CA ASN A 146 -17.19 -10.13 4.99
C ASN A 146 -16.05 -9.63 5.90
N LEU A 147 -14.78 -9.70 5.49
CA LEU A 147 -13.62 -9.09 6.15
C LEU A 147 -13.55 -9.42 7.64
N ARG A 148 -13.48 -8.42 8.53
CA ARG A 148 -13.50 -8.62 9.99
C ARG A 148 -14.76 -9.30 10.53
N PHE A 149 -15.84 -9.31 9.75
CA PHE A 149 -17.09 -9.98 10.12
C PHE A 149 -17.12 -11.45 9.64
N GLY A 150 -16.13 -11.90 8.87
CA GLY A 150 -16.04 -13.28 8.43
C GLY A 150 -15.88 -14.27 9.59
N GLU A 151 -16.50 -15.44 9.46
CA GLU A 151 -16.54 -16.47 10.51
C GLU A 151 -15.14 -16.87 10.99
N SER A 152 -14.20 -17.09 10.07
CA SER A 152 -12.83 -17.49 10.41
C SER A 152 -12.09 -16.43 11.23
N VAL A 153 -12.32 -15.15 10.95
CA VAL A 153 -11.74 -14.03 11.71
C VAL A 153 -12.35 -13.98 13.11
N GLN A 154 -13.68 -14.12 13.23
CA GLN A 154 -14.34 -14.14 14.53
C GLN A 154 -13.87 -15.33 15.39
N LYS A 155 -13.78 -16.53 14.82
CA LYS A 155 -13.26 -17.72 15.52
C LYS A 155 -11.83 -17.52 16.01
N ARG A 156 -10.93 -17.01 15.16
CA ARG A 156 -9.54 -16.73 15.55
C ARG A 156 -9.48 -15.76 16.73
N CYS A 157 -10.16 -14.62 16.65
CA CYS A 157 -10.13 -13.61 17.70
C CYS A 157 -10.79 -14.09 19.00
N ALA A 158 -11.92 -14.81 18.91
CA ALA A 158 -12.59 -15.40 20.06
C ALA A 158 -11.72 -16.44 20.77
N THR A 159 -11.06 -17.33 20.02
CA THR A 159 -10.15 -18.33 20.58
C THR A 159 -8.98 -17.69 21.31
N LEU A 160 -8.32 -16.69 20.70
CA LEU A 160 -7.21 -15.97 21.33
C LEU A 160 -7.67 -15.29 22.64
N ALA A 161 -8.86 -14.68 22.64
CA ALA A 161 -9.43 -14.07 23.84
C ALA A 161 -9.75 -15.10 24.93
N ARG A 162 -10.27 -16.27 24.58
CA ARG A 162 -10.48 -17.36 25.54
C ARG A 162 -9.17 -17.87 26.15
N MET A 163 -8.07 -17.79 25.39
CA MET A 163 -6.73 -18.18 25.83
C MET A 163 -6.02 -17.10 26.68
N GLY A 164 -6.60 -15.91 26.84
CA GLY A 164 -6.07 -14.85 27.70
C GLY A 164 -5.51 -13.63 26.97
N ALA A 165 -5.68 -13.52 25.65
CA ALA A 165 -5.31 -12.33 24.88
C ALA A 165 -6.41 -11.24 24.92
#